data_AF-A0A963TLN6-F1
#
_entry.id   AF-A0A963TLN6-F1
#
_cell.length_a   1.000
_cell.length_b   1.000
_cell.length_c   1.000
_cell.angle_alpha   90.00
_cell.angle_beta   90.00
_cell.angle_gamma   90.00
#
_symmetry.space_group_name_H-M   'P 1'
#
loop_
_entity.id
_entity.type
_entity.pdbx_description
1 polymer ?
#
loop_
_entity_poly.entity_id
_entity_poly.type
_entity_poly.pdbx_seq_one_letter_code
_entity_poly.pdbx_strand_id
1 'polypeptide(L)'
;MIVIPFDQGGFVMSAPLPSALRVRFQRLIEQGFSGRAAASRLQLSAATGSRWLRAIRTRGHAEPLRQGRPKGRGKLAPYRAFFEELVAQDPDITLFELRDALAEAEGVRVHHSSIANLLSRLGFSYKKNRWWPPSAAAQG
;
A
#
# COMPACT_ATOMS: atom_id res chain seq x y z
N MET A 1 -26.38 -4.29 -17.72
CA MET A 1 -25.79 -4.23 -16.36
C MET A 1 -25.67 -2.77 -15.98
N ILE A 2 -26.43 -2.31 -14.98
CA ILE A 2 -26.35 -0.96 -14.42
C ILE A 2 -25.48 -1.04 -13.17
N VAL A 3 -24.44 -0.20 -13.11
CA VAL A 3 -23.58 -0.02 -11.93
C VAL A 3 -24.02 1.27 -11.25
N ILE A 4 -24.55 1.19 -10.04
CA ILE A 4 -24.78 2.35 -9.17
C ILE A 4 -23.62 2.43 -8.18
N PRO A 5 -23.03 3.62 -7.92
CA PRO A 5 -22.00 3.78 -6.92
C PRO A 5 -22.57 3.68 -5.51
N PHE A 6 -21.92 2.86 -4.68
CA PHE A 6 -22.13 2.84 -3.23
C PHE A 6 -21.39 4.04 -2.63
N ASP A 7 -22.12 4.99 -2.06
CA ASP A 7 -21.58 6.14 -1.33
C ASP A 7 -21.16 5.69 0.08
N GLN A 8 -19.85 5.58 0.34
CA GLN A 8 -19.32 5.36 1.68
C GLN A 8 -19.11 6.74 2.34
N GLY A 9 -19.98 7.08 3.30
CA GLY A 9 -19.72 8.17 4.24
C GLY A 9 -18.35 8.01 4.92
N GLY A 10 -17.55 9.08 4.86
CA GLY A 10 -16.13 9.04 5.21
C GLY A 10 -15.84 8.88 6.70
N PHE A 11 -15.39 7.70 7.10
CA PHE A 11 -14.60 7.51 8.32
C PHE A 11 -13.12 7.73 8.00
N VAL A 12 -12.56 8.87 8.39
CA VAL A 12 -11.15 9.20 8.15
C VAL A 12 -10.27 8.46 9.18
N MET A 13 -9.69 7.32 8.78
CA MET A 13 -8.50 6.78 9.45
C MET A 13 -7.35 7.81 9.44
N SER A 14 -6.39 7.69 10.36
CA SER A 14 -5.26 8.63 10.57
C SER A 14 -4.60 9.15 9.27
N ALA A 15 -5.10 10.28 8.77
CA ALA A 15 -4.60 10.98 7.61
C ALA A 15 -3.74 12.17 8.05
N PRO A 16 -2.76 12.62 7.25
CA PRO A 16 -2.00 13.80 7.58
C PRO A 16 -2.92 15.03 7.44
N LEU A 17 -2.70 16.04 8.28
CA LEU A 17 -3.39 17.32 8.12
C LEU A 17 -3.25 17.86 6.68
N PRO A 18 -4.29 18.52 6.13
CA PRO A 18 -4.33 19.01 4.76
C PRO A 18 -3.07 19.78 4.32
N SER A 19 -2.64 19.56 3.08
CA SER A 19 -1.49 20.25 2.48
C SER A 19 -1.65 21.77 2.47
N ALA A 20 -2.87 22.27 2.25
CA ALA A 20 -3.18 23.70 2.27
C ALA A 20 -2.80 24.36 3.61
N LEU A 21 -3.00 23.68 4.75
CA LEU A 21 -2.60 24.20 6.05
C LEU A 21 -1.08 24.28 6.19
N ARG A 22 -0.35 23.31 5.62
CA ARG A 22 1.12 23.29 5.64
C ARG A 22 1.71 24.40 4.78
N VAL A 23 1.14 24.66 3.60
CA VAL A 23 1.53 25.78 2.73
C VAL A 23 1.27 27.12 3.43
N ARG A 24 0.09 27.30 4.03
CA ARG A 24 -0.21 28.52 4.81
C ARG A 24 0.73 28.68 6.00
N PHE A 25 1.06 27.60 6.69
CA PHE A 25 2.01 27.62 7.80
C PHE A 25 3.40 28.06 7.33
N GLN A 26 3.88 27.53 6.21
CA GLN A 26 5.18 27.90 5.65
C GLN A 26 5.24 29.40 5.33
N ARG A 27 4.21 29.97 4.70
CA ARG A 27 4.12 31.42 4.45
C ARG A 27 4.19 32.25 5.73
N LEU A 28 3.55 31.78 6.81
CA LEU A 28 3.61 32.47 8.11
C LEU A 28 5.03 32.43 8.70
N ILE A 29 5.76 31.32 8.53
CA ILE A 29 7.17 31.27 8.95
C ILE A 29 8.04 32.23 8.13
N GLU A 30 7.81 32.30 6.81
CA GLU A 30 8.51 33.23 5.91
C GLU A 30 8.22 34.71 6.28
N GLN A 31 7.03 35.00 6.79
CA GLN A 31 6.63 36.31 7.33
C GLN A 31 7.24 36.60 8.73
N GLY A 32 8.08 35.71 9.27
CA GLY A 32 8.76 35.90 10.54
C GLY A 32 7.99 35.43 11.77
N PHE A 33 6.85 34.75 11.62
CA PHE A 33 6.12 34.22 12.77
C PHE A 33 6.84 33.03 13.40
N SER A 34 6.77 32.93 14.73
CA SER A 34 7.19 31.73 15.43
C SER A 34 6.23 30.56 15.13
N GLY A 35 6.72 29.32 15.25
CA GLY A 35 5.89 28.13 14.98
C GLY A 35 4.62 28.03 15.84
N ARG A 36 4.66 28.54 17.09
CA ARG A 36 3.49 28.62 17.96
C ARG A 36 2.49 29.68 17.47
N ALA A 37 2.98 30.86 17.09
CA ALA A 37 2.15 31.94 16.57
C ALA A 37 1.49 31.58 15.23
N ALA A 38 2.23 30.90 14.35
CA ALA A 38 1.71 30.38 13.09
C ALA A 38 0.64 29.29 13.30
N ALA A 39 0.86 28.37 14.25
CA ALA A 39 -0.12 27.34 14.58
C ALA A 39 -1.42 27.92 15.15
N SER A 40 -1.32 28.90 16.06
CA SER A 40 -2.48 29.58 16.64
C SER A 40 -3.36 30.24 15.56
N ARG A 41 -2.75 30.93 14.59
CA ARG A 41 -3.47 31.55 13.44
C ARG A 41 -4.20 30.54 12.56
N LEU A 42 -3.70 29.30 12.51
CA LEU A 42 -4.30 28.21 11.73
C LEU A 42 -5.18 27.29 12.57
N GLN A 43 -5.46 27.66 13.83
CA GLN A 43 -6.24 26.85 14.79
C GLN A 43 -5.65 25.44 14.99
N LEU A 44 -4.32 25.33 14.92
CA LEU A 44 -3.57 24.11 15.15
C LEU A 44 -2.99 24.09 16.57
N SER A 45 -2.77 22.89 17.10
CA SER A 45 -2.07 22.74 18.38
C SER A 45 -0.62 23.23 18.30
N ALA A 46 -0.12 23.80 19.40
CA ALA A 46 1.27 24.26 19.51
C ALA A 46 2.28 23.15 19.19
N ALA A 47 1.98 21.90 19.58
CA ALA A 47 2.81 20.73 19.26
C ALA A 47 2.93 20.50 17.73
N THR A 48 1.85 20.69 16.99
CA THR A 48 1.86 20.59 15.52
C THR A 48 2.71 21.70 14.90
N GLY A 49 2.56 22.93 15.39
CA GLY A 49 3.41 24.05 14.99
C GLY A 49 4.90 23.79 15.21
N SER A 50 5.28 23.28 16.39
CA SER A 50 6.67 22.92 16.69
C SER A 50 7.19 21.84 15.76
N ARG A 51 6.39 20.80 15.47
CA ARG A 51 6.78 19.72 14.54
C ARG A 51 6.98 20.23 13.11
N TRP A 52 6.08 21.09 12.63
CA TRP A 52 6.17 21.63 11.26
C TRP A 52 7.33 22.62 11.12
N LEU A 53 7.56 23.49 12.11
CA LEU A 53 8.73 24.37 12.11
C LEU A 53 10.04 23.57 12.10
N ARG A 54 10.13 22.49 12.90
CA ARG A 54 11.28 21.58 12.85
C ARG A 54 11.43 20.96 11.47
N ALA A 55 10.34 20.47 10.86
CA ALA A 55 10.39 19.87 9.53
C ALA A 55 10.89 20.87 8.47
N ILE A 56 10.41 22.12 8.49
CA ILE A 56 10.88 23.19 7.59
C ILE A 56 12.37 23.45 7.80
N ARG A 57 12.84 23.55 9.05
CA ARG A 57 14.27 23.79 9.33
C ARG A 57 15.18 22.62 8.93
N THR A 58 14.69 21.38 9.02
CA THR A 58 15.49 20.18 8.72
C THR A 58 15.42 19.77 7.25
N ARG A 59 14.27 19.95 6.59
CA ARG A 59 13.99 19.44 5.23
C ARG A 59 13.61 20.53 4.22
N GLY A 60 13.44 21.77 4.64
CA GLY A 60 12.99 22.90 3.81
C GLY A 60 11.48 22.98 3.62
N HIS A 61 10.71 21.94 3.99
CA HIS A 61 9.27 21.89 3.77
C HIS A 61 8.52 21.23 4.93
N ALA A 62 7.24 21.56 5.06
CA ALA A 62 6.35 20.98 6.05
C ALA A 62 5.55 19.78 5.50
N GLU A 63 5.87 19.21 4.34
CA GLU A 63 5.12 18.06 3.79
C GLU A 63 5.10 16.84 4.72
N PRO A 64 3.95 16.11 4.76
CA PRO A 64 3.86 14.91 5.56
C PRO A 64 4.83 13.85 5.03
N LEU A 65 5.45 13.11 5.95
CA LEU A 65 6.14 11.88 5.58
C LEU A 65 5.12 10.85 5.12
N ARG A 66 5.58 9.94 4.26
CA ARG A 66 4.79 8.80 3.82
C ARG A 66 4.26 8.04 5.04
N GLN A 67 2.93 7.99 5.16
CA GLN A 67 2.26 7.21 6.20
C GLN A 67 2.20 5.74 5.80
N GLY A 68 2.30 4.87 6.80
CA GLY A 68 2.18 3.41 6.63
C GLY A 68 3.49 2.71 6.25
N ARG A 69 3.43 1.37 6.23
CA ARG A 69 4.59 0.52 5.99
C ARG A 69 5.17 0.74 4.58
N PRO A 70 6.50 0.81 4.42
CA PRO A 70 7.10 0.87 3.09
C PRO A 70 6.67 -0.30 2.20
N LYS A 71 6.21 -0.01 0.96
CA LYS A 71 5.95 -1.06 -0.05
C LYS A 71 7.28 -1.77 -0.37
N GLY A 72 7.22 -3.08 -0.62
CA GLY A 72 8.36 -3.84 -1.15
C GLY A 72 9.48 -4.20 -0.15
N ARG A 73 9.30 -3.99 1.17
CA ARG A 73 10.28 -4.40 2.20
C ARG A 73 9.81 -5.65 2.96
N GLY A 74 9.45 -6.69 2.22
CA GLY A 74 9.03 -7.99 2.77
C GLY A 74 10.11 -9.05 2.58
N LYS A 75 10.05 -10.15 3.34
CA LYS A 75 10.95 -11.32 3.23
C LYS A 75 11.07 -11.87 1.80
N LEU A 76 10.03 -11.65 0.99
CA LEU A 76 9.94 -12.10 -0.39
C LEU A 76 10.44 -11.10 -1.45
N ALA A 77 10.84 -9.88 -1.05
CA ALA A 77 11.24 -8.85 -2.01
C ALA A 77 12.48 -9.22 -2.86
N PRO A 78 13.52 -9.89 -2.31
CA PRO A 78 14.66 -10.35 -3.13
C PRO A 78 14.27 -11.44 -4.14
N TYR A 79 13.27 -12.25 -3.81
CA TYR A 79 12.87 -13.43 -4.59
C TYR A 79 11.80 -13.12 -5.65
N ARG A 80 11.59 -11.84 -5.98
CA ARG A 80 10.60 -11.44 -6.97
C ARG A 80 10.85 -12.11 -8.33
N ALA A 81 12.08 -12.02 -8.83
CA ALA A 81 12.45 -12.57 -10.13
C ALA A 81 12.28 -14.10 -10.18
N PHE A 82 12.62 -14.78 -9.08
CA PHE A 82 12.41 -16.21 -8.91
C PHE A 82 10.95 -16.62 -9.12
N PHE A 83 10.00 -15.92 -8.49
CA PHE A 83 8.57 -16.20 -8.71
C PHE A 83 8.07 -15.84 -10.11
N GLU A 84 8.57 -14.76 -10.71
CA GLU A 84 8.20 -14.37 -12.09
C GLU A 84 8.65 -15.43 -13.10
N GLU A 85 9.85 -15.98 -12.93
CA GLU A 85 10.39 -17.03 -13.79
C GLU A 85 9.62 -18.35 -13.64
N LEU A 86 9.36 -18.80 -12.42
CA LEU A 86 8.59 -20.03 -12.16
C LEU A 86 7.17 -19.97 -12.74
N VAL A 87 6.48 -18.84 -12.55
CA VAL A 87 5.11 -18.67 -13.10
C VAL A 87 5.13 -18.53 -14.62
N ALA A 88 6.22 -18.01 -15.21
CA ALA A 88 6.37 -17.95 -16.66
C ALA A 88 6.65 -19.33 -17.28
N GLN A 89 7.39 -20.19 -16.57
CA GLN A 89 7.67 -21.57 -16.98
C GLN A 89 6.43 -22.46 -16.83
N ASP A 90 5.72 -22.34 -15.71
CA ASP A 90 4.49 -23.07 -15.42
C ASP A 90 3.41 -22.13 -14.86
N PRO A 91 2.48 -21.65 -15.70
CA PRO A 91 1.40 -20.77 -15.26
C PRO A 91 0.39 -21.42 -14.31
N ASP A 92 0.32 -22.76 -14.26
CA ASP A 92 -0.61 -23.51 -13.41
C ASP A 92 0.01 -23.94 -12.08
N ILE A 93 1.28 -23.57 -11.83
CA ILE A 93 1.98 -23.86 -10.58
C ILE A 93 1.21 -23.37 -9.35
N THR A 94 1.05 -24.26 -8.37
CA THR A 94 0.28 -23.96 -7.17
C THR A 94 1.08 -23.11 -6.18
N LEU A 95 0.38 -22.40 -5.29
CA LEU A 95 1.01 -21.63 -4.23
C LEU A 95 1.82 -22.48 -3.23
N PHE A 96 1.48 -23.77 -3.10
CA PHE A 96 2.20 -24.70 -2.24
C PHE A 96 3.51 -25.14 -2.90
N GLU A 97 3.49 -25.45 -4.19
CA GLU A 97 4.71 -25.75 -4.96
C GLU A 97 5.65 -24.56 -4.98
N LEU A 98 5.14 -23.33 -5.17
CA LEU A 98 5.95 -22.11 -5.09
C LEU A 98 6.59 -21.91 -3.71
N ARG A 99 5.90 -22.31 -2.64
CA ARG A 99 6.44 -22.26 -1.27
C ARG A 99 7.57 -23.27 -1.11
N ASP A 100 7.36 -24.49 -1.58
CA ASP A 100 8.30 -25.59 -1.41
C ASP A 100 9.54 -25.37 -2.28
N ALA A 101 9.37 -24.94 -3.52
CA ALA A 101 10.46 -24.51 -4.40
C ALA A 101 11.32 -23.40 -3.77
N LEU A 102 10.69 -22.39 -3.14
CA LEU A 102 11.44 -21.34 -2.44
C LEU A 102 12.19 -21.88 -1.21
N ALA A 103 11.59 -22.81 -0.48
CA ALA A 103 12.22 -23.42 0.69
C ALA A 103 13.42 -24.30 0.29
N GLU A 104 13.32 -25.02 -0.83
CA GLU A 104 14.37 -25.88 -1.36
C GLU A 104 15.52 -25.07 -1.97
N ALA A 105 15.21 -24.08 -2.82
CA ALA A 105 16.23 -23.30 -3.51
C ALA A 105 16.96 -22.31 -2.59
N GLU A 106 16.24 -21.67 -1.67
CA GLU A 106 16.74 -20.51 -0.91
C GLU A 106 16.70 -20.70 0.61
N GLY A 107 16.18 -21.83 1.11
CA GLY A 107 16.01 -22.06 2.55
C GLY A 107 14.94 -21.17 3.21
N VAL A 108 14.16 -20.42 2.43
CA VAL A 108 13.26 -19.38 2.93
C VAL A 108 11.86 -19.94 3.18
N ARG A 109 11.54 -20.18 4.45
CA ARG A 109 10.18 -20.55 4.86
C ARG A 109 9.23 -19.36 4.90
N VAL A 110 8.15 -19.42 4.14
CA VAL A 110 7.06 -18.42 4.12
C VAL A 110 5.69 -19.10 4.09
N HIS A 111 4.67 -18.37 4.51
CA HIS A 111 3.29 -18.81 4.37
C HIS A 111 2.78 -18.56 2.94
N HIS A 112 1.98 -19.47 2.38
CA HIS A 112 1.45 -19.39 1.01
C HIS A 112 0.68 -18.08 0.75
N SER A 113 -0.01 -17.52 1.76
CA SER A 113 -0.69 -16.23 1.63
C SER A 113 0.26 -15.05 1.39
N SER A 114 1.52 -15.14 1.85
CA SER A 114 2.54 -14.12 1.55
C SER A 114 2.95 -14.16 0.08
N ILE A 115 3.01 -15.36 -0.49
CA ILE A 115 3.29 -15.59 -1.91
C ILE A 115 2.10 -15.09 -2.75
N ALA A 116 0.87 -15.46 -2.38
CA ALA A 116 -0.34 -14.96 -3.06
C ALA A 116 -0.40 -13.43 -3.09
N ASN A 117 -0.10 -12.78 -1.96
CA ASN A 117 -0.03 -11.32 -1.86
C ASN A 117 1.08 -10.72 -2.73
N LEU A 118 2.22 -11.39 -2.86
CA LEU A 118 3.29 -10.96 -3.78
C LEU A 118 2.81 -11.05 -5.22
N LEU A 119 2.32 -12.21 -5.66
CA LEU A 119 1.84 -12.44 -7.02
C LEU A 119 0.74 -11.45 -7.42
N SER A 120 -0.20 -11.18 -6.51
CA SER A 120 -1.25 -10.18 -6.72
C SER A 120 -0.70 -8.76 -6.93
N ARG A 121 0.41 -8.40 -6.25
CA ARG A 121 1.10 -7.12 -6.45
C ARG A 121 1.90 -7.05 -7.75
N LEU A 122 2.30 -8.20 -8.28
CA LEU A 122 2.99 -8.34 -9.56
C LEU A 122 2.01 -8.36 -10.76
N GLY A 123 0.70 -8.43 -10.48
CA GLY A 123 -0.34 -8.44 -11.51
C GLY A 123 -0.83 -9.84 -11.89
N PHE A 124 -0.32 -10.89 -11.26
CA PHE A 124 -0.85 -12.24 -11.46
C PHE A 124 -2.17 -12.39 -10.69
N SER A 125 -3.22 -12.81 -11.40
CA SER A 125 -4.51 -13.16 -10.80
C SER A 125 -4.87 -14.59 -11.18
N TYR A 126 -5.31 -15.38 -10.20
CA TYR A 126 -5.84 -16.71 -10.48
C TYR A 126 -7.21 -16.58 -11.15
N LYS A 127 -7.33 -17.04 -12.40
CA LYS A 127 -8.61 -17.11 -13.09
C LYS A 127 -9.41 -18.29 -12.52
N LYS A 128 -10.44 -17.99 -11.73
CA LYS A 128 -11.40 -19.01 -11.29
C LYS A 128 -12.25 -19.43 -12.50
N ASN A 129 -11.95 -20.57 -13.12
CA ASN A 129 -12.77 -21.09 -14.20
C ASN A 129 -14.20 -21.33 -13.68
N ARG A 130 -15.17 -20.68 -14.32
CA ARG A 130 -16.58 -20.85 -13.99
C ARG A 130 -17.00 -22.26 -14.39
N TRP A 131 -17.59 -22.92 -13.40
CA TRP A 131 -18.40 -24.14 -13.44
C TRP A 131 -18.89 -24.53 -14.84
N TRP A 132 -18.54 -25.73 -15.30
CA TRP A 132 -19.23 -26.39 -16.42
C TRP A 132 -20.50 -27.04 -15.87
N PRO A 133 -21.67 -26.93 -16.53
CA PRO A 133 -22.83 -27.72 -16.16
C PRO A 133 -22.48 -29.21 -16.33
N PRO A 134 -22.97 -30.11 -15.44
CA PRO A 134 -22.86 -31.54 -15.68
C PRO A 134 -23.46 -31.86 -17.05
N SER A 135 -22.73 -32.60 -17.89
CA SER A 135 -23.29 -33.14 -19.12
C SER A 135 -24.48 -34.04 -18.74
N ALA A 136 -25.69 -33.57 -19.03
CA ALA A 136 -26.88 -34.42 -18.92
C ALA A 136 -26.68 -35.62 -19.86
N ALA A 137 -26.63 -36.79 -19.26
CA ALA A 137 -26.47 -38.07 -19.92
C ALA A 137 -27.55 -38.29 -20.98
N ALA A 138 -27.15 -38.97 -22.05
CA ALA A 138 -28.02 -39.50 -23.07
C ALA A 138 -29.25 -40.21 -22.49
N GLN A 139 -30.42 -39.94 -23.10
CA GLN A 139 -31.57 -40.82 -23.14
C GLN A 139 -32.53 -40.32 -24.23
N GLY A 140 -32.80 -41.19 -25.21
CA GLY A 140 -33.70 -40.94 -26.35
C GLY A 140 -33.18 -41.58 -27.62
#